data_AF-A0AAN4ZD79-F1
#
_entry.id   AF-A0AAN4ZD79-F1
#
_cell.length_a   1.000
_cell.length_b   1.000
_cell.length_c   1.000
_cell.angle_alpha   90.00
_cell.angle_beta   90.00
_cell.angle_gamma   90.00
#
_symmetry.space_group_name_H-M   'P 1'
#
loop_
_entity.id
_entity.type
_entity.pdbx_description
1 polymer ?
#
loop_
_entity_poly.entity_id
_entity_poly.type
_entity_poly.pdbx_seq_one_letter_code
_entity_poly.pdbx_strand_id
1 'polypeptide(L)' 'DSARDEVETGSGSVEERDRSPSVSRTLCIICLEKSPNILFYDCKHLAMCEDCLEASQANSMTSCPKCR' A
#
# COMPACT_ATOMS: atom_id res chain seq x y z
N ASP A 1 -1.87 -14.82 53.52
CA ASP A 1 -1.83 -15.83 52.47
C ASP A 1 -1.19 -15.19 51.25
N SER A 2 0.03 -15.59 50.94
CA SER A 2 0.88 -15.03 49.89
C SER A 2 1.13 -16.12 48.85
N ALA A 3 0.80 -15.88 47.58
CA ALA A 3 1.39 -16.47 46.36
C ALA A 3 0.42 -16.19 45.19
N ARG A 4 0.84 -15.52 44.10
CA ARG A 4 1.48 -16.09 42.89
C ARG A 4 0.56 -17.12 42.23
N ASP A 5 0.26 -17.10 40.95
CA ASP A 5 0.93 -16.72 39.70
C ASP A 5 -0.13 -17.06 38.64
N GLU A 6 -0.27 -16.38 37.50
CA GLU A 6 -0.46 -17.04 36.19
C GLU A 6 -0.12 -16.01 35.10
N VAL A 7 1.08 -16.23 34.55
CA VAL A 7 1.66 -15.66 33.34
C VAL A 7 0.76 -15.89 32.12
N GLU A 8 0.42 -14.82 31.40
CA GLU A 8 -0.03 -14.94 30.00
C GLU A 8 1.08 -14.43 29.08
N THR A 9 2.06 -15.31 28.84
CA THR A 9 3.07 -15.12 27.79
C THR A 9 2.43 -15.38 26.43
N GLY A 10 1.79 -14.35 25.89
CA GLY A 10 1.38 -14.29 24.49
C GLY A 10 2.58 -14.38 23.56
N SER A 11 2.82 -15.58 23.05
CA SER A 11 3.91 -15.95 22.15
C SER A 11 3.78 -15.23 20.81
N GLY A 12 4.91 -14.69 20.35
CA GLY A 12 5.00 -13.88 19.15
C GLY A 12 4.65 -14.62 17.86
N SER A 13 4.12 -13.87 16.91
CA SER A 13 4.27 -14.18 15.50
C SER A 13 5.49 -13.40 15.02
N VAL A 14 6.60 -14.11 14.82
CA VAL A 14 7.76 -13.56 14.13
C VAL A 14 7.35 -13.27 12.70
N GLU A 15 7.15 -12.00 12.37
CA GLU A 15 6.91 -11.62 10.98
C GLU A 15 8.18 -11.95 10.19
N GLU A 16 8.02 -12.88 9.26
CA GLU A 16 9.09 -13.50 8.51
C GLU A 16 9.89 -12.43 7.76
N ARG A 17 11.20 -12.36 8.03
CA ARG A 17 12.12 -11.53 7.26
C ARG A 17 12.35 -12.21 5.92
N ASP A 18 11.40 -12.01 5.02
CA ASP A 18 11.51 -12.27 3.60
C ASP A 18 12.61 -11.38 3.02
N ARG A 19 13.84 -11.89 3.01
CA ARG A 19 15.01 -11.23 2.40
C ARG A 19 15.08 -11.60 0.91
N SER A 20 13.93 -11.55 0.25
CA SER A 20 13.81 -11.57 -1.21
C SER A 20 14.39 -10.29 -1.78
N PRO A 21 14.86 -10.26 -3.05
CA PRO A 21 15.16 -8.99 -3.70
C PRO A 21 13.91 -8.13 -3.55
N SER A 22 14.05 -7.03 -2.82
CA SER A 22 12.98 -6.08 -2.54
C SER A 22 12.60 -5.43 -3.86
N VAL A 23 11.85 -6.16 -4.70
CA VAL A 23 11.04 -5.59 -5.77
C VAL A 23 10.07 -4.74 -5.01
N SER A 24 10.42 -3.46 -4.82
CA SER A 24 9.54 -2.47 -4.23
C SER A 24 8.27 -2.54 -5.05
N ARG A 25 7.25 -3.22 -4.52
CA ARG A 25 5.97 -3.33 -5.19
C ARG A 25 5.52 -1.89 -5.38
N THR A 26 5.43 -1.45 -6.62
CA THR A 26 4.94 -0.10 -6.90
C THR A 26 3.48 -0.10 -6.45
N LEU A 27 3.15 0.74 -5.47
CA LEU A 27 1.79 0.93 -4.98
C LEU A 27 1.20 2.20 -5.60
N CYS A 28 -0.13 2.27 -5.63
CA CYS A 28 -0.88 3.46 -6.01
C CYS A 28 -0.38 4.65 -5.20
N ILE A 29 0.00 5.74 -5.86
CA ILE A 29 0.53 6.94 -5.21
C ILE A 29 -0.52 7.68 -4.37
N ILE A 30 -1.80 7.36 -4.54
CA ILE A 30 -2.90 7.99 -3.83
C ILE A 30 -3.22 7.24 -2.53
N CYS A 31 -3.51 5.94 -2.60
CA CYS A 31 -3.91 5.17 -1.42
C CYS A 31 -2.76 4.40 -0.73
N LEU A 32 -1.62 4.21 -1.42
CA LEU A 32 -0.46 3.43 -0.93
C LEU A 32 -0.80 2.00 -0.47
N GLU A 33 -1.93 1.46 -0.93
CA GLU A 33 -2.44 0.15 -0.51
C GLU A 33 -2.50 -0.83 -1.69
N LYS A 34 -3.10 -0.39 -2.81
CA LYS A 34 -3.33 -1.21 -4.00
C LYS A 34 -2.25 -1.04 -5.04
N SER A 35 -2.03 -2.04 -5.89
CA SER A 35 -1.16 -1.90 -7.05
C SER A 35 -1.76 -0.93 -8.07
N PRO A 36 -0.95 -0.06 -8.71
CA PRO A 36 -1.43 0.84 -9.74
C PRO A 36 -1.74 0.04 -11.02
N ASN A 37 -2.90 0.31 -11.61
CA ASN A 37 -3.38 -0.30 -12.85
C ASN A 37 -3.82 0.74 -13.89
N ILE A 38 -3.68 2.05 -13.60
CA ILE A 38 -4.03 3.15 -14.51
C ILE A 38 -2.78 3.75 -15.15
N LEU A 39 -2.73 3.70 -16.49
CA LEU A 39 -1.67 4.28 -17.31
C LEU A 39 -2.07 5.68 -17.79
N PHE A 40 -1.26 6.69 -17.45
CA PHE A 40 -1.43 8.05 -17.98
C PHE A 40 -0.75 8.16 -19.35
N TYR A 41 -1.50 8.42 -20.42
CA TYR A 41 -1.00 8.32 -21.80
C TYR A 41 0.12 9.32 -22.14
N ASP A 42 0.02 10.57 -21.68
CA ASP A 42 0.98 11.62 -22.05
C ASP A 42 2.39 11.35 -21.51
N CYS A 43 2.49 10.73 -20.33
CA CYS A 43 3.75 10.50 -19.63
C CYS A 43 4.10 9.02 -19.38
N LYS A 44 3.20 8.11 -19.72
CA LYS A 44 3.33 6.64 -19.60
C LYS A 44 3.57 6.14 -18.17
N HIS A 45 3.16 6.90 -17.15
CA HIS A 45 3.28 6.45 -15.77
C HIS A 45 2.11 5.57 -15.35
N LEU A 46 2.44 4.41 -14.79
CA LEU A 46 1.51 3.53 -14.08
C LEU A 46 1.55 3.90 -12.58
N ALA A 47 0.67 4.80 -12.16
CA ALA A 47 0.81 5.48 -10.87
C ALA A 47 -0.40 5.37 -9.94
N MET A 48 -1.58 5.01 -10.44
CA MET A 48 -2.84 5.06 -9.69
C MET A 48 -3.63 3.77 -9.85
N CYS A 49 -4.41 3.39 -8.84
CA CYS A 49 -5.37 2.29 -8.92
C CYS A 49 -6.75 2.79 -9.42
N GLU A 50 -7.57 1.88 -9.93
CA GLU A 50 -8.91 2.16 -10.45
C GLU A 50 -9.84 2.81 -9.43
N ASP A 51 -9.86 2.34 -8.17
CA ASP A 51 -10.70 2.95 -7.12
C ASP A 51 -10.39 4.43 -6.90
N CYS A 52 -9.10 4.78 -6.90
CA CYS A 52 -8.67 6.17 -6.75
C CYS A 52 -9.00 6.98 -8.01
N LEU A 53 -8.96 6.36 -9.20
CA LEU A 53 -9.44 7.01 -10.43
C LEU A 53 -10.93 7.30 -10.34
N GLU A 54 -11.76 6.32 -9.99
CA GLU A 54 -13.21 6.48 -9.86
C GLU A 54 -13.59 7.53 -8.82
N ALA A 55 -12.95 7.51 -7.64
CA ALA A 55 -13.12 8.54 -6.62
C ALA A 55 -12.72 9.94 -7.12
N SER A 56 -11.73 10.02 -8.02
CA SER A 56 -11.26 11.27 -8.63
C SER A 56 -12.04 11.72 -9.86
N GLN A 57 -12.84 10.85 -10.50
CA GLN A 57 -13.65 11.20 -11.67
C GLN A 57 -14.73 12.24 -11.34
N ALA A 58 -15.15 12.32 -10.07
CA ALA A 58 -15.95 13.43 -9.56
C ALA A 58 -15.26 14.81 -9.76
N ASN A 59 -13.93 14.84 -9.93
CA ASN A 59 -13.09 16.04 -9.97
C ASN A 59 -12.24 16.17 -11.26
N SER A 60 -12.52 15.39 -12.33
CA SER A 60 -11.84 15.51 -13.64
C SER A 60 -10.31 15.40 -13.61
N MET A 61 -9.76 14.37 -12.95
CA MET A 61 -8.31 14.16 -12.87
C MET A 61 -7.73 13.72 -14.23
N THR A 62 -7.31 14.70 -15.03
CA THR A 62 -6.75 14.51 -16.38
C THR A 62 -5.22 14.45 -16.39
N SER A 63 -4.57 14.90 -15.33
CA SER A 63 -3.11 14.94 -15.21
C SER A 63 -2.55 13.80 -14.37
N CYS A 64 -1.33 13.36 -14.72
CA CYS A 64 -0.63 12.32 -13.97
C CYS A 64 -0.11 12.86 -12.63
N PRO A 65 -0.49 12.26 -11.48
CA PRO A 65 -0.06 12.71 -10.15
C PRO A 65 1.45 12.53 -9.91
N LYS A 66 2.11 11.69 -10.71
CA LYS A 66 3.56 11.44 -10.63
C LYS A 66 4.39 12.50 -11.37
N CYS A 67 3.84 13.13 -12.41
CA CYS A 67 4.57 14.10 -13.21
C CYS A 67 4.60 15.51 -12.63
N ARG A 68 3.58 15.88 -11.84
CA ARG A 68 3.32 17.25 -11.36
C ARG A 68 3.26 18.24 -12.52
#